data_AF-A0A950IRN6-F1
#
_entry.id   AF-A0A950IRN6-F1
#
_cell.length_a   1.000
_cell.length_b   1.000
_cell.length_c   1.000
_cell.angle_alpha   90.00
_cell.angle_beta   90.00
_cell.angle_gamma   90.00
#
_symmetry.space_group_name_H-M   'P 1'
#
loop_
_entity.id
_entity.type
_entity.pdbx_description
1 polymer ?
#
loop_
_entity_poly.entity_id
_entity_poly.type
_entity_poly.pdbx_seq_one_letter_code
_entity_poly.pdbx_strand_id
1 'polypeptide(L)'
;MPASEETATVVESEPDPTLLPSFSLRNRLTRLLWNICYALFYRLSPRPLHGWRAFLLRAFGAQLGPACHFYPKGKIWAPWNLICEDRVTLGDDAELYNPA
;
A
#
# COMPACT_ATOMS: atom_id res chain seq x y z
N MET A 1 -14.50 -43.13 -49.11
CA MET A 1 -14.08 -43.76 -47.83
C MET A 1 -13.10 -42.78 -47.15
N PRO A 2 -13.54 -42.07 -46.09
CA PRO A 2 -12.80 -41.00 -45.41
C PRO A 2 -12.07 -41.50 -44.16
N ALA A 3 -10.82 -41.08 -43.96
CA ALA A 3 -10.00 -41.26 -42.76
C ALA A 3 -8.88 -40.20 -42.87
N SER A 4 -8.60 -39.31 -41.93
CA SER A 4 -9.01 -39.19 -40.53
C SER A 4 -8.92 -37.71 -40.15
N GLU A 5 -9.90 -37.22 -39.40
CA GLU A 5 -9.91 -35.89 -38.81
C GLU A 5 -8.79 -35.77 -37.76
N GLU A 6 -7.76 -34.99 -38.05
CA GLU A 6 -6.81 -34.52 -37.05
C GLU A 6 -7.56 -33.63 -36.05
N THR A 7 -7.87 -34.22 -34.90
CA THR A 7 -8.41 -33.53 -33.74
C THR A 7 -7.32 -32.61 -33.20
N ALA A 8 -7.24 -31.39 -33.73
CA ALA A 8 -6.44 -30.33 -33.16
C ALA A 8 -7.04 -30.01 -31.77
N THR A 9 -6.42 -30.56 -30.73
CA THR A 9 -6.66 -30.17 -29.34
C THR A 9 -6.36 -28.69 -29.24
N VAL A 10 -7.41 -27.88 -29.20
CA VAL A 10 -7.33 -26.48 -28.82
C VAL A 10 -6.81 -26.48 -27.37
N VAL A 11 -5.53 -26.19 -27.22
CA VAL A 11 -4.93 -25.89 -25.92
C VAL A 11 -5.61 -24.60 -25.48
N GLU A 12 -6.59 -24.73 -24.59
CA GLU A 12 -7.19 -23.59 -23.92
C GLU A 12 -6.08 -22.93 -23.10
N SER A 13 -5.54 -21.84 -23.63
CA SER A 13 -4.55 -21.02 -22.97
C SER A 13 -5.20 -20.46 -21.71
N GLU A 14 -4.82 -20.96 -20.54
CA GLU A 14 -5.16 -20.34 -19.26
C GLU A 14 -4.87 -18.83 -19.37
N PRO A 15 -5.84 -17.97 -19.05
CA PRO A 15 -5.64 -16.54 -19.17
C PRO A 15 -4.44 -16.12 -18.31
N ASP A 16 -3.44 -15.54 -18.97
CA ASP A 16 -2.16 -15.16 -18.37
C ASP A 16 -2.40 -14.30 -17.11
N PRO A 17 -2.07 -14.78 -15.89
CA PRO A 17 -2.40 -14.09 -14.65
C PRO A 17 -1.68 -12.74 -14.51
N THR A 18 -0.73 -12.46 -15.41
CA THR A 18 0.01 -11.21 -15.51
C THR A 18 -0.79 -10.05 -16.14
N LEU A 19 -1.91 -10.34 -16.83
CA LEU A 19 -2.74 -9.34 -17.52
C LEU A 19 -3.91 -8.82 -16.67
N LEU A 20 -4.10 -9.37 -15.47
CA LEU A 20 -5.12 -8.90 -14.55
C LEU A 20 -4.71 -7.53 -13.98
N PRO A 21 -5.65 -6.57 -13.83
CA PRO A 21 -5.38 -5.31 -13.15
C PRO A 21 -5.00 -5.61 -11.70
N SER A 22 -3.69 -5.56 -11.38
CA SER A 22 -3.13 -6.01 -10.11
C SER A 22 -3.60 -5.21 -8.89
N PHE A 23 -4.28 -4.08 -9.07
CA PHE A 23 -4.78 -3.24 -7.98
C PHE A 23 -6.22 -2.80 -8.23
N SER A 24 -7.11 -3.22 -7.33
CA SER A 24 -8.52 -2.80 -7.29
C SER A 24 -8.66 -1.27 -7.29
N LEU A 25 -9.71 -0.73 -7.92
CA LEU A 25 -10.02 0.71 -7.95
C LEU A 25 -10.02 1.32 -6.53
N ARG A 26 -10.38 0.52 -5.53
CA ARG A 26 -10.34 0.89 -4.11
C ARG A 26 -8.92 1.23 -3.63
N ASN A 27 -7.89 0.50 -4.07
CA ASN A 27 -6.49 0.79 -3.73
C ASN A 27 -6.01 2.09 -4.38
N ARG A 28 -6.44 2.39 -5.61
CA ARG A 28 -6.10 3.66 -6.27
C ARG A 28 -6.73 4.85 -5.54
N LEU A 29 -7.99 4.76 -5.14
CA LEU A 29 -8.67 5.83 -4.38
C LEU A 29 -8.03 6.04 -3.01
N THR A 30 -7.88 4.99 -2.22
CA THR A 30 -7.27 5.07 -0.88
C THR A 30 -5.84 5.61 -0.94
N ARG A 31 -5.08 5.25 -1.97
CA ARG A 31 -3.74 5.79 -2.24
C ARG A 31 -3.77 7.28 -2.60
N LEU A 32 -4.74 7.72 -3.41
CA LEU A 32 -4.89 9.14 -3.72
C LEU A 32 -5.26 9.95 -2.46
N LEU A 33 -6.23 9.47 -1.68
CA LEU A 33 -6.60 10.07 -0.40
C LEU A 33 -5.41 10.13 0.55
N TRP A 34 -4.63 9.04 0.63
CA TRP A 34 -3.42 9.01 1.46
C TRP A 34 -2.38 10.02 0.98
N ASN A 35 -2.10 10.13 -0.32
CA ASN A 35 -1.15 11.11 -0.84
C ASN A 35 -1.58 12.55 -0.53
N ILE A 36 -2.87 12.85 -0.63
CA ILE A 36 -3.44 14.16 -0.27
C ILE A 36 -3.26 14.39 1.24
N CYS A 37 -3.68 13.43 2.08
CA CYS A 37 -3.51 13.52 3.53
C CYS A 37 -2.04 13.63 3.95
N TYR A 38 -1.14 12.94 3.24
CA TYR A 38 0.29 12.98 3.46
C TYR A 38 0.84 14.39 3.17
N ALA A 39 0.48 14.97 2.01
CA ALA A 39 0.93 16.30 1.63
C ALA A 39 0.39 17.40 2.56
N LEU A 40 -0.88 17.32 2.97
CA LEU A 40 -1.52 18.34 3.78
C LEU A 40 -1.27 18.19 5.29
N PHE A 41 -1.42 16.98 5.84
CA PHE A 41 -1.42 16.78 7.29
C PHE A 41 -0.14 16.13 7.82
N TYR A 42 0.52 15.29 7.02
CA TYR A 42 1.71 14.56 7.47
C TYR A 42 3.00 15.34 7.24
N ARG A 43 3.15 16.01 6.10
CA ARG A 43 4.35 16.80 5.77
C ARG A 43 4.35 18.17 6.44
N LEU A 44 3.17 18.77 6.64
CA LEU A 44 3.02 20.08 7.28
C LEU A 44 3.03 19.99 8.82
N SER A 45 2.93 18.79 9.40
CA SER A 45 2.92 18.64 10.86
C SER A 45 4.28 19.01 11.47
N PRO A 46 4.34 19.94 12.45
CA PRO A 46 5.58 20.26 13.15
C PRO A 46 6.11 19.05 13.93
N ARG A 47 7.45 18.93 14.01
CA ARG A 47 8.20 17.82 14.63
C ARG A 47 7.69 17.31 16.01
N PRO A 48 7.20 18.13 16.95
CA PRO A 48 6.69 17.63 18.24
C PRO A 48 5.39 16.82 18.16
N LEU A 49 4.65 16.84 17.05
CA LEU A 49 3.34 16.17 16.92
C LEU A 49 3.45 14.72 16.43
N HIS A 50 4.31 13.93 17.09
CA HIS A 50 4.50 12.49 16.85
C HIS A 50 3.16 11.73 17.00
N GLY A 51 2.37 12.06 18.02
CA GLY A 51 1.07 11.44 18.29
C GLY A 51 0.00 11.75 17.24
N TRP A 52 0.00 12.95 16.64
CA TRP A 52 -0.92 13.31 15.56
C TRP A 52 -0.71 12.42 14.33
N ARG A 53 0.55 12.15 14.01
CA ARG A 53 0.93 11.34 12.85
C ARG A 53 0.59 9.87 13.08
N ALA A 54 0.82 9.38 14.30
CA ALA A 54 0.38 8.05 14.70
C ALA A 54 -1.16 7.93 14.64
N PHE A 55 -1.90 8.97 15.03
CA PHE A 55 -3.35 9.03 14.90
C PHE A 55 -3.81 8.97 13.44
N LEU A 56 -3.20 9.76 12.54
CA LEU A 56 -3.52 9.72 11.11
C LEU A 56 -3.27 8.34 10.51
N LEU A 57 -2.12 7.73 10.82
CA LEU A 57 -1.79 6.39 10.33
C LEU A 57 -2.82 5.35 10.83
N ARG A 58 -3.19 5.42 12.12
CA ARG A 58 -4.24 4.59 12.71
C ARG A 58 -5.61 4.80 12.06
N ALA A 59 -5.98 6.05 11.76
CA ALA A 59 -7.23 6.36 11.07
C ALA A 59 -7.29 5.76 9.66
N PHE A 60 -6.14 5.64 9.00
CA PHE A 60 -6.01 4.96 7.71
C PHE A 60 -5.90 3.43 7.80
N GLY A 61 -5.94 2.85 9.00
CA GLY A 61 -5.91 1.40 9.23
C GLY A 61 -4.55 0.83 9.63
N ALA A 62 -3.55 1.67 9.87
CA ALA A 62 -2.25 1.21 10.35
C ALA A 62 -2.33 0.75 11.81
N GLN A 63 -1.64 -0.36 12.14
CA GLN A 63 -1.51 -0.83 13.51
C GLN A 63 -0.19 -0.33 14.08
N LEU A 64 -0.25 0.68 14.94
CA LEU A 64 0.92 1.27 15.58
C LEU A 64 0.90 1.05 17.09
N GLY A 65 2.04 0.63 17.65
CA GLY A 65 2.32 0.63 19.07
C GLY A 65 2.30 2.04 19.71
N PRO A 66 2.17 2.14 21.03
CA PRO A 66 1.95 3.41 21.75
C PRO A 66 3.15 4.38 21.69
N ALA A 67 4.39 3.90 21.60
CA ALA A 67 5.59 4.73 21.54
C ALA A 67 6.24 4.78 20.15
N CYS A 68 5.46 4.74 19.06
CA CYS A 68 6.03 4.86 17.71
C CYS A 68 6.35 6.30 17.33
N HIS A 69 7.56 6.53 16.80
CA HIS A 69 8.06 7.86 16.44
C HIS A 69 8.22 7.98 14.93
N PHE A 70 7.33 8.70 14.26
CA PHE A 70 7.42 8.92 12.82
C PHE A 70 7.90 10.33 12.51
N TYR A 71 8.89 10.48 11.63
CA TYR A 71 9.45 11.78 11.23
C TYR A 71 8.82 12.34 9.95
N PRO A 72 8.62 13.67 9.84
CA PRO A 72 7.80 14.30 8.80
C PRO A 72 8.24 14.06 7.36
N LYS A 73 9.53 13.77 7.13
CA LYS A 73 10.01 13.43 5.79
C LYS A 73 9.87 11.96 5.42
N GLY A 74 9.50 11.11 6.36
CA GLY A 74 9.33 9.69 6.14
C GLY A 74 8.09 9.36 5.32
N LYS A 75 8.25 8.60 4.24
CA LYS A 75 7.20 8.32 3.27
C LYS A 75 6.66 6.90 3.44
N ILE A 76 5.34 6.75 3.53
CA ILE A 76 4.67 5.44 3.65
C ILE A 76 3.83 5.21 2.41
N TRP A 77 4.00 4.04 1.78
CA TRP A 77 3.30 3.71 0.52
C TRP A 77 1.83 3.34 0.75
N ALA A 78 1.54 2.49 1.74
CA ALA A 78 0.19 2.08 2.13
C ALA A 78 0.08 2.01 3.66
N PRO A 79 -0.61 2.97 4.31
CA PRO A 79 -0.76 2.96 5.76
C PRO A 79 -1.61 1.78 6.26
N TRP A 80 -2.63 1.35 5.52
CA TRP A 80 -3.53 0.24 5.94
C TRP A 80 -2.84 -1.12 6.05
N ASN A 81 -1.69 -1.31 5.40
CA ASN A 81 -0.92 -2.55 5.47
C ASN A 81 0.29 -2.40 6.42
N LEU A 82 0.39 -1.29 7.15
CA LEU A 82 1.49 -1.01 8.05
C LEU A 82 1.19 -1.54 9.45
N ILE A 83 2.05 -2.44 9.93
CA ILE A 83 2.03 -2.95 11.30
C ILE A 83 3.38 -2.63 11.94
N CYS A 84 3.35 -1.88 13.03
CA CYS A 84 4.51 -1.48 13.80
C CYS A 84 4.28 -1.78 15.28
N GLU A 85 5.19 -2.54 15.86
CA GLU A 85 5.25 -2.83 17.30
C GLU A 85 5.70 -1.60 18.11
N ASP A 86 5.79 -1.74 19.43
CA ASP A 86 6.17 -0.63 20.30
C ASP A 86 7.60 -0.10 20.02
N ARG A 87 7.80 1.20 20.22
CA ARG A 87 9.08 1.93 20.00
C ARG A 87 9.66 1.88 18.58
N VAL A 88 8.86 1.59 17.56
CA VAL A 88 9.31 1.70 16.16
C VAL A 88 9.51 3.17 15.79
N THR A 89 10.67 3.47 15.20
CA THR A 89 11.00 4.82 14.75
C THR A 89 11.23 4.83 13.26
N LEU A 90 10.57 5.75 12.56
CA LEU A 90 10.75 5.96 11.13
C LEU A 90 11.40 7.32 10.91
N GLY A 91 12.67 7.30 10.51
CA GLY A 91 13.51 8.49 10.34
C GLY A 91 13.08 9.40 9.19
N ASP A 92 13.64 10.60 9.16
CA ASP A 92 13.54 11.50 8.01
C ASP A 92 14.10 10.81 6.75
N ASP A 93 13.43 10.97 5.60
CA ASP A 93 13.80 10.39 4.29
C ASP A 93 13.69 8.85 4.19
N ALA A 94 13.14 8.17 5.21
CA ALA A 94 12.83 6.74 5.13
C ALA A 94 11.58 6.48 4.27
N GLU A 95 11.66 5.57 3.31
CA GLU A 95 10.52 5.16 2.47
C GLU A 95 10.10 3.71 2.78
N LEU A 96 8.90 3.56 3.37
CA LEU A 96 8.26 2.26 3.58
C LEU A 96 7.52 1.85 2.31
N TYR A 97 8.16 0.98 1.54
CA TYR A 97 7.56 0.40 0.34
C TYR A 97 6.73 -0.83 0.71
N ASN A 98 5.41 -0.65 0.71
CA ASN A 98 4.45 -1.72 0.98
C ASN A 98 3.31 -1.66 -0.05
N PRO A 99 3.52 -2.21 -1.26
CA PRO A 99 2.48 -2.31 -2.26
C PRO A 99 1.40 -3.28 -1.79
N ALA A 100 0.19 -2.75 -1.61
CA ALA A 100 -1.02 -3.52 -1.35
C ALA A 100 -1.68 -3.90 -2.66
#